data_AF-A0A943ML27-F1
#
_entry.id   AF-A0A943ML27-F1
#
_cell.length_a   1.000
_cell.length_b   1.000
_cell.length_c   1.000
_cell.angle_alpha   90.00
_cell.angle_beta   90.00
_cell.angle_gamma   90.00
#
_symmetry.space_group_name_H-M   'P 1'
#
loop_
_entity.id
_entity.type
_entity.pdbx_description
1 polymer ?
#
loop_
_entity_poly.entity_id
_entity_poly.type
_entity_poly.pdbx_seq_one_letter_code
_entity_poly.pdbx_strand_id
1 'polypeptide(L)'
;TPQQDCYRCSRYKSNTGDCTMHFIREETLKLFVLQRIFDVTALFFDDAMAFEEAARKQRFQEAEKEAKKRKREIAQAEKRIGELDRIFKRIYEDDISGTISHERFLKLSTDYEAEQKELTEQVKVWREAVETFEQDQADFASFAAIVRKYVGIRELTPTIVNEFVKKIIVHAPDKSSGHRRQKIELIWNFIGEVTLPGDDQTVERQRKGRTA
;
A
#
# COMPACT_ATOMS: atom_id res chain seq x y z
N THR A 1 17.72 11.10 37.61
CA THR A 1 17.34 12.16 36.64
C THR A 1 16.66 11.51 35.48
N PRO A 2 15.46 11.95 35.02
CA PRO A 2 14.81 11.30 33.89
C PRO A 2 15.71 11.44 32.67
N GLN A 3 16.08 10.30 32.07
CA GLN A 3 16.86 10.22 30.84
C GLN A 3 16.17 11.07 29.77
N GLN A 4 16.81 12.16 29.35
CA GLN A 4 16.29 13.04 28.29
C GLN A 4 16.73 12.52 26.92
N ASP A 5 16.39 11.26 26.64
CA ASP A 5 16.78 10.63 25.39
C ASP A 5 15.99 11.26 24.22
N CYS A 6 16.73 11.56 23.15
CA CYS A 6 16.20 12.28 21.99
C CYS A 6 16.73 11.70 20.69
N TYR A 7 15.82 11.54 19.73
CA TYR A 7 16.16 11.18 18.36
C TYR A 7 16.56 12.44 17.60
N ARG A 8 17.71 12.37 16.93
CA ARG A 8 18.30 13.45 16.14
C ARG A 8 18.53 12.96 14.71
N CYS A 9 18.34 13.85 13.74
CA CYS A 9 18.61 13.53 12.35
C CYS A 9 20.09 13.21 12.13
N SER A 10 20.38 12.06 11.51
CA SER A 10 21.74 11.62 11.19
C SER A 10 22.43 12.57 10.23
N ARG A 11 21.70 13.15 9.27
CA ARG A 11 22.21 14.11 8.27
C ARG A 11 22.66 15.44 8.90
N TYR A 12 21.99 15.87 9.97
CA TYR A 12 22.47 16.98 10.80
C TYR A 12 23.74 16.59 11.57
N LYS A 13 23.78 15.38 12.16
CA LYS A 13 24.95 14.89 12.92
C LYS A 13 26.22 14.76 12.05
N SER A 14 26.08 14.49 10.77
CA SER A 14 27.22 14.34 9.83
C SER A 14 27.69 15.65 9.19
N ASN A 15 27.12 16.81 9.55
CA ASN A 15 27.48 18.15 9.01
C ASN A 15 27.44 18.24 7.47
N THR A 16 26.61 17.44 6.80
CA THR A 16 26.52 17.40 5.33
C THR A 16 25.68 18.54 4.71
N GLY A 17 25.25 19.52 5.50
CA GLY A 17 24.64 20.77 5.02
C GLY A 17 23.13 20.74 4.72
N ASP A 18 22.53 19.57 4.53
CA ASP A 18 21.16 19.47 3.99
C ASP A 18 20.02 19.51 5.03
N CYS A 19 20.32 19.77 6.31
CA CYS A 19 19.29 19.69 7.36
C CYS A 19 19.52 20.64 8.54
N THR A 20 18.44 21.19 9.10
CA THR A 20 18.47 22.07 10.29
C THR A 20 18.60 21.28 11.60
N MET A 21 19.06 21.92 12.68
CA MET A 21 19.08 21.29 14.00
C MET A 21 17.64 21.01 14.49
N HIS A 22 17.21 19.76 14.41
CA HIS A 22 15.93 19.32 14.94
C HIS A 22 16.06 17.97 15.66
N PHE A 23 15.16 17.77 16.62
CA PHE A 23 15.09 16.55 17.42
C PHE A 23 13.66 16.31 17.89
N ILE A 24 13.38 15.07 18.27
CA ILE A 24 12.16 14.67 18.97
C ILE A 24 12.55 13.91 20.24
N ARG A 25 11.82 14.14 21.33
CA ARG A 25 12.03 13.41 22.59
C ARG A 25 11.51 12.00 22.45
N GLU A 26 12.25 11.03 22.96
CA GLU A 26 11.88 9.62 22.89
C GLU A 26 10.52 9.37 23.55
N GLU A 27 10.32 9.90 24.77
CA GLU A 27 9.05 9.78 25.50
C GLU A 27 7.86 10.34 24.71
N THR A 28 8.03 11.52 24.09
CA THR A 28 6.99 12.14 23.26
C THR A 28 6.65 11.28 22.05
N LEU A 29 7.67 10.71 21.39
CA LEU A 29 7.44 9.85 20.24
C LEU A 29 6.78 8.51 20.66
N LYS A 30 7.25 7.91 21.75
CA LYS A 30 6.67 6.67 22.30
C LYS A 30 5.20 6.84 22.67
N LEU A 31 4.85 7.91 23.38
CA LEU A 31 3.45 8.19 23.74
C LEU A 31 2.57 8.41 22.51
N PHE A 32 3.08 9.15 21.52
CA PHE A 32 2.35 9.37 20.26
C PHE A 32 2.10 8.05 19.52
N VAL A 33 3.12 7.20 19.36
CA VAL A 33 2.98 5.91 18.69
C VAL A 33 2.04 4.98 19.46
N LEU A 34 2.14 4.95 20.79
CA LEU A 34 1.30 4.11 21.65
C LEU A 34 -0.17 4.51 21.51
N GLN A 35 -0.46 5.81 21.61
CA GLN A 35 -1.81 6.33 21.47
C GLN A 35 -2.38 6.00 20.09
N ARG A 36 -1.60 6.17 19.01
CA ARG A 36 -2.07 5.86 17.66
C ARG A 36 -2.33 4.38 17.46
N ILE A 37 -1.47 3.49 17.95
CA ILE A 37 -1.75 2.04 17.92
C ILE A 37 -2.98 1.71 18.76
N PHE A 38 -3.12 2.32 19.94
CA PHE A 38 -4.29 2.11 20.79
C PHE A 38 -5.58 2.55 20.10
N ASP A 39 -5.64 3.75 19.52
CA ASP A 39 -6.79 4.27 18.79
C ASP A 39 -7.19 3.31 17.65
N VAL A 40 -6.21 2.85 16.88
CA VAL A 40 -6.42 1.84 15.83
C VAL A 40 -6.98 0.55 16.39
N THR A 41 -6.42 0.02 17.48
CA THR A 41 -6.90 -1.23 18.09
C THR A 41 -8.27 -1.08 18.75
N ALA A 42 -8.59 0.10 19.27
CA ALA A 42 -9.85 0.39 19.94
C ALA A 42 -11.02 0.39 18.95
N LEU A 43 -10.80 0.83 17.70
CA LEU A 43 -11.79 0.70 16.61
C LEU A 43 -12.20 -0.75 16.35
N PHE A 44 -11.35 -1.72 16.71
CA PHE A 44 -11.63 -3.15 16.56
C PHE A 44 -12.14 -3.79 17.86
N PHE A 45 -12.26 -3.05 18.98
CA PHE A 45 -12.62 -3.61 20.29
C PHE A 45 -14.12 -3.94 20.40
N ASP A 46 -15.01 -3.08 19.88
CA ASP A 46 -16.46 -3.21 20.10
C ASP A 46 -17.12 -4.29 19.24
N ASP A 47 -16.64 -4.51 18.00
CA ASP A 47 -16.98 -5.67 17.16
C ASP A 47 -15.91 -5.86 16.07
N ALA A 48 -14.83 -6.56 16.42
CA ALA A 48 -13.70 -6.81 15.52
C ALA A 48 -14.10 -7.46 14.18
N MET A 49 -15.21 -8.21 14.16
CA MET A 49 -15.71 -8.89 12.97
C MET A 49 -16.54 -7.94 12.11
N ALA A 50 -17.48 -7.20 12.70
CA ALA A 50 -18.29 -6.25 11.96
C ALA A 50 -17.47 -5.07 11.42
N PHE A 51 -16.45 -4.62 12.16
CA PHE A 51 -15.54 -3.58 11.66
C PHE A 51 -14.66 -4.08 10.52
N GLU A 52 -14.07 -5.28 10.63
CA GLU A 52 -13.29 -5.87 9.53
C GLU A 52 -14.16 -6.04 8.28
N GLU A 53 -15.40 -6.51 8.43
CA GLU A 53 -16.33 -6.66 7.32
C GLU A 53 -16.76 -5.31 6.73
N ALA A 54 -17.03 -4.30 7.56
CA ALA A 54 -17.40 -2.95 7.11
C ALA A 54 -16.23 -2.24 6.42
N ALA A 55 -15.03 -2.28 7.00
CA ALA A 55 -13.81 -1.74 6.41
C ALA A 55 -13.47 -2.45 5.10
N ARG A 56 -13.64 -3.79 5.06
CA ARG A 56 -13.45 -4.57 3.84
C ARG A 56 -14.48 -4.22 2.77
N LYS A 57 -15.76 -4.06 3.13
CA LYS A 57 -16.82 -3.65 2.20
C LYS A 57 -16.56 -2.25 1.65
N GLN A 58 -16.24 -1.28 2.52
CA GLN A 58 -15.98 0.09 2.10
C GLN A 58 -14.76 0.20 1.18
N ARG A 59 -13.70 -0.59 1.44
CA ARG A 59 -12.44 -0.49 0.69
C ARG A 59 -12.37 -1.38 -0.54
N PHE A 60 -12.84 -2.61 -0.42
CA PHE A 60 -12.57 -3.65 -1.42
C PHE A 60 -13.80 -4.09 -2.20
N GLN A 61 -15.03 -3.66 -1.88
CA GLN A 61 -16.20 -4.19 -2.59
C GLN A 61 -16.19 -3.85 -4.09
N GLU A 62 -15.84 -2.61 -4.45
CA GLU A 62 -15.74 -2.19 -5.85
C GLU A 62 -14.52 -2.81 -6.53
N ALA A 63 -13.36 -2.74 -5.87
CA ALA A 63 -12.13 -3.33 -6.36
C ALA A 63 -12.22 -4.86 -6.53
N GLU A 64 -12.96 -5.57 -5.67
CA GLU A 64 -13.19 -7.02 -5.77
C GLU A 64 -14.11 -7.35 -6.97
N LYS A 65 -15.14 -6.55 -7.21
CA LYS A 65 -15.99 -6.69 -8.41
C LYS A 65 -15.16 -6.46 -9.67
N GLU A 66 -14.31 -5.44 -9.67
CA GLU A 66 -13.43 -5.14 -10.79
C GLU A 66 -12.38 -6.23 -11.01
N ALA A 67 -11.71 -6.71 -9.96
CA ALA A 67 -10.76 -7.82 -10.04
C ALA A 67 -11.44 -9.10 -10.58
N LYS A 68 -12.67 -9.41 -10.14
CA LYS A 68 -13.45 -10.52 -10.68
C LYS A 68 -13.78 -10.33 -12.16
N LYS A 69 -14.09 -9.11 -12.59
CA LYS A 69 -14.33 -8.77 -14.00
C LYS A 69 -13.06 -8.97 -14.82
N ARG A 70 -11.93 -8.40 -14.38
CA ARG A 70 -10.62 -8.54 -15.03
C ARG A 70 -10.17 -9.98 -15.14
N LYS A 71 -10.36 -10.81 -14.10
CA LYS A 71 -10.09 -12.26 -14.15
C LYS A 71 -10.87 -12.97 -15.26
N ARG A 72 -12.14 -12.58 -15.49
CA ARG A 72 -12.95 -13.14 -16.59
C ARG A 72 -12.45 -12.65 -17.95
N GLU A 73 -12.11 -11.37 -18.06
CA GLU A 73 -11.56 -10.77 -19.29
C GLU A 73 -10.20 -11.41 -19.66
N ILE A 74 -9.32 -11.64 -18.68
CA ILE A 74 -8.06 -12.38 -18.84
C ILE A 74 -8.33 -13.79 -19.41
N ALA A 75 -9.25 -14.55 -18.80
CA ALA A 75 -9.55 -15.90 -19.26
C ALA A 75 -10.11 -15.92 -20.69
N GLN A 76 -10.89 -14.91 -21.08
CA GLN A 76 -11.40 -14.76 -22.44
C GLN A 76 -10.28 -14.40 -23.43
N ALA A 77 -9.41 -13.46 -23.08
CA ALA A 77 -8.27 -13.05 -23.90
C ALA A 77 -7.28 -14.22 -24.10
N GLU A 78 -6.98 -14.98 -23.05
CA GLU A 78 -6.12 -16.18 -23.14
C GLU A 78 -6.72 -17.25 -24.05
N LYS A 79 -8.04 -17.46 -23.97
CA LYS A 79 -8.74 -18.36 -24.89
C LYS A 79 -8.60 -17.88 -26.33
N ARG A 80 -8.78 -16.58 -26.58
CA ARG A 80 -8.64 -15.98 -27.92
C ARG A 80 -7.21 -16.09 -28.44
N ILE A 81 -6.20 -15.84 -27.61
CA ILE A 81 -4.79 -16.05 -27.96
C ILE A 81 -4.55 -17.51 -28.39
N GLY A 82 -5.04 -18.48 -27.62
CA GLY A 82 -4.91 -19.89 -27.98
C GLY A 82 -5.70 -20.30 -29.23
N GLU A 83 -6.79 -19.60 -29.57
CA GLU A 83 -7.50 -19.76 -30.85
C GLU A 83 -6.67 -19.19 -32.01
N LEU A 84 -6.08 -18.00 -31.85
CA LEU A 84 -5.19 -17.39 -32.82
C LEU A 84 -3.99 -18.29 -33.13
N ASP A 85 -3.37 -18.89 -32.12
CA ASP A 85 -2.26 -19.85 -32.29
C ASP A 85 -2.64 -21.05 -33.18
N ARG A 86 -3.87 -21.55 -33.06
CA ARG A 86 -4.37 -22.66 -33.88
C ARG A 86 -4.65 -22.22 -35.31
N ILE A 87 -5.23 -21.03 -35.47
CA ILE A 87 -5.50 -20.42 -36.77
C ILE A 87 -4.17 -20.22 -37.51
N PHE A 88 -3.16 -19.70 -36.83
CA PHE A 88 -1.85 -19.42 -37.41
C PHE A 88 -1.16 -20.67 -37.93
N LYS A 89 -1.16 -21.75 -37.13
CA LYS A 89 -0.62 -23.06 -37.55
C LYS A 89 -1.30 -23.59 -38.81
N ARG A 90 -2.63 -23.51 -38.88
CA ARG A 90 -3.40 -23.96 -40.03
C ARG A 90 -3.13 -23.13 -41.28
N ILE A 91 -3.10 -21.81 -41.15
CA ILE A 91 -2.83 -20.90 -42.28
C ILE A 91 -1.41 -21.08 -42.82
N TYR A 92 -0.44 -21.42 -41.96
CA TYR A 92 0.91 -21.79 -42.37
C TYR A 92 0.94 -23.11 -43.18
N GLU A 93 0.20 -24.13 -42.75
CA GLU A 93 0.04 -25.38 -43.51
C GLU A 93 -0.63 -25.14 -44.88
N ASP A 94 -1.64 -24.27 -44.92
CA ASP A 94 -2.33 -23.88 -46.15
C ASP A 94 -1.41 -23.12 -47.12
N ASP A 95 -0.45 -22.31 -46.63
CA ASP A 95 0.53 -21.58 -47.45
C ASP A 95 1.54 -22.54 -48.10
N ILE A 96 2.09 -23.47 -47.32
CA ILE A 96 3.05 -24.47 -47.82
C ILE A 96 2.40 -25.41 -48.84
N SER A 97 1.13 -25.76 -48.64
CA SER A 97 0.38 -26.61 -49.58
C SER A 97 -0.08 -25.88 -50.85
N GLY A 98 0.07 -24.55 -50.91
CA GLY A 98 -0.40 -23.71 -52.02
C GLY A 98 -1.92 -23.52 -52.06
N THR A 99 -2.62 -23.89 -50.98
CA THR A 99 -4.08 -23.70 -50.85
C THR A 99 -4.43 -22.22 -50.72
N ILE A 100 -3.53 -21.42 -50.13
CA ILE A 100 -3.59 -19.96 -50.08
C ILE A 100 -2.38 -19.36 -50.80
N SER A 101 -2.53 -18.17 -51.39
CA SER A 101 -1.40 -17.45 -51.94
C SER A 101 -0.54 -16.84 -50.82
N HIS A 102 0.77 -16.82 -51.04
CA HIS A 102 1.72 -16.27 -50.07
C HIS A 102 1.45 -14.80 -49.71
N GLU A 103 1.04 -13.97 -50.66
CA GLU A 103 0.64 -12.58 -50.38
C GLU A 103 -0.54 -12.49 -49.40
N ARG A 104 -1.48 -13.44 -49.49
CA ARG A 104 -2.65 -13.47 -48.61
C ARG A 104 -2.32 -14.07 -47.24
N PHE A 105 -1.41 -15.04 -47.18
CA PHE A 105 -0.82 -15.51 -45.93
C PHE A 105 -0.22 -14.34 -45.15
N LEU A 106 0.66 -13.56 -45.80
CA LEU A 106 1.34 -12.42 -45.16
C LEU A 106 0.36 -11.39 -44.58
N LYS A 107 -0.70 -11.04 -45.32
CA LYS A 107 -1.71 -10.08 -44.84
C LYS A 107 -2.49 -10.62 -43.63
N LEU A 108 -2.90 -11.89 -43.67
CA LEU A 108 -3.64 -12.49 -42.55
C LEU A 108 -2.74 -12.70 -41.33
N SER A 109 -1.49 -13.11 -41.53
CA SER A 109 -0.54 -13.32 -40.45
C SER A 109 -0.24 -12.02 -39.71
N THR A 110 -0.08 -10.90 -40.43
CA THR A 110 0.17 -9.60 -39.78
C THR A 110 -0.98 -9.15 -38.89
N ASP A 111 -2.22 -9.36 -39.33
CA ASP A 111 -3.40 -8.95 -38.57
C ASP A 111 -3.57 -9.80 -37.29
N TYR A 112 -3.36 -11.12 -37.40
CA TYR A 112 -3.45 -12.01 -36.25
C TYR A 112 -2.31 -11.82 -35.26
N GLU A 113 -1.08 -11.59 -35.73
CA GLU A 113 0.05 -11.27 -34.85
C GLU A 113 -0.17 -9.96 -34.10
N ALA A 114 -0.75 -8.95 -34.77
CA ALA A 114 -1.10 -7.68 -34.13
C ALA A 114 -2.16 -7.89 -33.03
N GLU A 115 -3.24 -8.62 -33.32
CA GLU A 115 -4.29 -8.96 -32.33
C GLU A 115 -3.71 -9.75 -31.15
N GLN A 116 -2.88 -10.76 -31.42
CA GLN A 116 -2.26 -11.58 -30.39
C GLN A 116 -1.35 -10.75 -29.48
N LYS A 117 -0.55 -9.85 -30.06
CA LYS A 117 0.33 -8.96 -29.31
C LYS A 117 -0.47 -8.01 -28.42
N GLU A 118 -1.54 -7.43 -28.94
CA GLU A 118 -2.41 -6.54 -28.18
C GLU A 118 -3.06 -7.27 -26.99
N LEU A 119 -3.65 -8.44 -27.24
CA LEU A 119 -4.26 -9.26 -26.18
C LEU A 119 -3.23 -9.69 -25.13
N THR A 120 -2.02 -10.03 -25.53
CA THR A 120 -0.95 -10.44 -24.62
C THR A 120 -0.55 -9.30 -23.69
N GLU A 121 -0.40 -8.08 -24.21
CA GLU A 121 -0.08 -6.92 -23.40
C GLU A 121 -1.25 -6.55 -22.46
N GLN A 122 -2.49 -6.60 -22.94
CA GLN A 122 -3.67 -6.38 -22.10
C GLN A 122 -3.77 -7.40 -20.95
N VAL A 123 -3.56 -8.68 -21.24
CA VAL A 123 -3.55 -9.75 -20.23
C VAL A 123 -2.48 -9.50 -19.18
N LYS A 124 -1.28 -9.06 -19.59
CA LYS A 124 -0.20 -8.73 -18.66
C LYS A 124 -0.61 -7.60 -17.71
N VAL A 125 -1.10 -6.49 -18.24
CA VAL A 125 -1.55 -5.34 -17.45
C VAL A 125 -2.68 -5.72 -16.49
N TRP A 126 -3.68 -6.48 -16.96
CA TRP A 126 -4.78 -6.92 -16.10
C TRP A 126 -4.32 -7.90 -15.02
N ARG A 127 -3.38 -8.79 -15.33
CA ARG A 127 -2.80 -9.74 -14.36
C ARG A 127 -2.05 -9.00 -13.26
N GLU A 128 -1.18 -8.05 -13.62
CA GLU A 128 -0.46 -7.21 -12.64
C GLU A 128 -1.46 -6.49 -11.71
N ALA A 129 -2.53 -5.93 -12.27
CA ALA A 129 -3.51 -5.21 -11.47
C ALA A 129 -4.40 -6.11 -10.59
N VAL A 130 -4.63 -7.36 -10.99
CA VAL A 130 -5.28 -8.37 -10.14
C VAL A 130 -4.34 -8.82 -9.02
N GLU A 131 -3.05 -9.02 -9.33
CA GLU A 131 -2.04 -9.42 -8.36
C GLU A 131 -1.85 -8.34 -7.27
N THR A 132 -1.77 -7.07 -7.64
CA THR A 132 -1.70 -5.97 -6.66
C THR A 132 -2.92 -5.97 -5.74
N PHE A 133 -4.13 -6.20 -6.28
CA PHE A 133 -5.34 -6.28 -5.48
C PHE A 133 -5.34 -7.49 -4.51
N GLU A 134 -4.84 -8.64 -4.95
CA GLU A 134 -4.71 -9.83 -4.10
C GLU A 134 -3.67 -9.63 -2.99
N GLN A 135 -2.56 -8.98 -3.29
CA GLN A 135 -1.55 -8.57 -2.31
C GLN A 135 -2.15 -7.62 -1.27
N ASP A 136 -2.85 -6.57 -1.70
CA ASP A 136 -3.53 -5.61 -0.80
C ASP A 136 -4.55 -6.32 0.12
N GLN A 137 -5.27 -7.31 -0.41
CA GLN A 137 -6.23 -8.10 0.37
C GLN A 137 -5.53 -8.99 1.42
N ALA A 138 -4.41 -9.62 1.06
CA ALA A 138 -3.62 -10.45 1.98
C ALA A 138 -2.95 -9.62 3.07
N ASP A 139 -2.46 -8.44 2.72
CA ASP A 139 -1.87 -7.48 3.66
C ASP A 139 -2.93 -6.99 4.65
N PHE A 140 -4.13 -6.63 4.18
CA PHE A 140 -5.24 -6.25 5.05
C PHE A 140 -5.64 -7.37 6.03
N ALA A 141 -5.71 -8.62 5.57
CA ALA A 141 -6.02 -9.76 6.45
C ALA A 141 -4.93 -9.97 7.51
N SER A 142 -3.66 -9.82 7.13
CA SER A 142 -2.52 -9.90 8.05
C SER A 142 -2.56 -8.78 9.10
N PHE A 143 -2.94 -7.57 8.70
CA PHE A 143 -3.15 -6.45 9.62
C PHE A 143 -4.23 -6.74 10.65
N ALA A 144 -5.40 -7.19 10.19
CA ALA A 144 -6.52 -7.48 11.07
C ALA A 144 -6.15 -8.55 12.09
N ALA A 145 -5.34 -9.54 11.71
CA ALA A 145 -4.79 -10.53 12.65
C ALA A 145 -3.87 -9.90 13.71
N ILE A 146 -3.00 -8.96 13.33
CA ILE A 146 -2.13 -8.24 14.27
C ILE A 146 -2.92 -7.33 15.19
N VAL A 147 -3.89 -6.59 14.67
CA VAL A 147 -4.76 -5.73 15.48
C VAL A 147 -5.46 -6.57 16.54
N ARG A 148 -6.04 -7.72 16.16
CA ARG A 148 -6.67 -8.68 17.10
C ARG A 148 -5.71 -9.17 18.18
N LYS A 149 -4.44 -9.41 17.85
CA LYS A 149 -3.41 -9.89 18.79
C LYS A 149 -3.09 -8.89 19.91
N TYR A 150 -3.24 -7.58 19.66
CA TYR A 150 -2.85 -6.52 20.59
C TYR A 150 -3.99 -5.60 21.03
N VAL A 151 -5.24 -6.06 20.90
CA VAL A 151 -6.39 -5.36 21.47
C VAL A 151 -6.18 -5.15 22.98
N GLY A 152 -6.24 -3.89 23.45
CA GLY A 152 -6.04 -3.55 24.86
C GLY A 152 -4.58 -3.47 25.32
N ILE A 153 -3.65 -3.28 24.38
CA ILE A 153 -2.23 -3.03 24.69
C ILE A 153 -2.04 -1.88 25.69
N ARG A 154 -1.17 -2.10 26.69
CA ARG A 154 -0.82 -1.11 27.71
C ARG A 154 0.55 -0.48 27.53
N GLU A 155 1.48 -1.19 26.90
CA GLU A 155 2.87 -0.77 26.74
C GLU A 155 3.39 -1.11 25.34
N LEU A 156 4.18 -0.20 24.76
CA LEU A 156 4.89 -0.46 23.51
C LEU A 156 6.11 -1.32 23.76
N THR A 157 6.19 -2.43 23.03
CA THR A 157 7.43 -3.20 22.87
C THR A 157 7.98 -3.00 21.45
N PRO A 158 9.31 -3.17 21.24
CA PRO A 158 9.89 -3.08 19.90
C PRO A 158 9.24 -4.03 18.89
N THR A 159 8.83 -5.22 19.34
CA THR A 159 8.12 -6.21 18.50
C THR A 159 6.79 -5.66 18.01
N ILE A 160 6.00 -5.04 18.89
CA ILE A 160 4.72 -4.44 18.54
C ILE A 160 4.91 -3.30 17.55
N VAL A 161 5.85 -2.39 17.81
CA VAL A 161 6.12 -1.26 16.90
C VAL A 161 6.51 -1.76 15.52
N ASN A 162 7.40 -2.76 15.44
CA ASN A 162 7.83 -3.33 14.17
C ASN A 162 6.74 -4.14 13.45
N GLU A 163 5.76 -4.69 14.18
CA GLU A 163 4.60 -5.37 13.59
C GLU A 163 3.62 -4.36 13.00
N PHE A 164 3.37 -3.21 13.65
CA PHE A 164 2.40 -2.20 13.17
C PHE A 164 2.98 -1.15 12.22
N VAL A 165 4.21 -0.69 12.43
CA VAL A 165 4.76 0.53 11.84
C VAL A 165 5.95 0.22 10.94
N LYS A 166 5.83 0.57 9.66
CA LYS A 166 6.90 0.46 8.65
C LYS A 166 7.94 1.53 8.80
N LYS A 167 7.48 2.77 8.98
CA LYS A 167 8.33 3.96 9.03
C LYS A 167 7.64 5.07 9.78
N ILE A 168 8.43 5.81 10.55
CA ILE A 168 8.01 7.03 11.23
C ILE A 168 8.75 8.19 10.57
N ILE A 169 8.02 9.13 9.97
CA ILE A 169 8.59 10.36 9.41
C ILE A 169 8.33 11.48 10.41
N VAL A 170 9.40 12.08 10.90
CA VAL A 170 9.32 13.22 11.81
C VAL A 170 9.76 14.46 11.05
N HIS A 171 8.84 15.40 10.86
CA HIS A 171 9.12 16.65 10.16
C HIS A 171 9.86 17.66 11.04
N ALA A 172 10.45 18.67 10.42
CA ALA A 172 11.04 19.79 11.13
C ALA A 172 9.97 20.52 11.97
N PRO A 173 10.31 21.01 13.18
CA PRO A 173 9.36 21.69 14.03
C PRO A 173 8.99 23.06 13.45
N ASP A 174 7.69 23.32 13.32
CA ASP A 174 7.13 24.63 12.99
C ASP A 174 6.91 25.46 14.28
N LYS A 175 7.19 26.75 14.20
CA LYS A 175 7.01 27.75 15.28
C LYS A 175 6.28 29.01 14.81
N SER A 176 5.76 29.03 13.59
CA SER A 176 5.07 30.17 12.99
C SER A 176 3.89 30.68 13.84
N SER A 177 3.22 29.79 14.56
CA SER A 177 2.07 30.08 15.43
C SER A 177 2.42 30.54 16.86
N GLY A 178 3.70 30.72 17.18
CA GLY A 178 4.16 31.00 18.56
C GLY A 178 4.27 29.77 19.47
N HIS A 179 3.75 28.62 19.03
CA HIS A 179 3.91 27.31 19.68
C HIS A 179 4.76 26.38 18.81
N ARG A 180 5.56 25.52 19.44
CA ARG A 180 6.33 24.49 18.72
C ARG A 180 5.40 23.34 18.35
N ARG A 181 5.08 23.20 17.07
CA ARG A 181 4.34 22.07 16.49
C ARG A 181 5.30 21.20 15.69
N GLN A 182 5.11 19.89 15.74
CA GLN A 182 5.94 18.97 14.97
C GLN A 182 5.04 17.90 14.34
N LYS A 183 5.00 17.85 13.01
CA LYS A 183 4.25 16.84 12.28
C LYS A 183 4.99 15.49 12.36
N ILE A 184 4.28 14.42 12.65
CA ILE A 184 4.81 13.06 12.69
C ILE A 184 3.90 12.20 11.83
N GLU A 185 4.44 11.59 10.78
CA GLU A 185 3.68 10.67 9.95
C GLU A 185 4.05 9.23 10.29
N LEU A 186 3.03 8.41 10.58
CA LEU A 186 3.17 6.98 10.77
C LEU A 186 2.80 6.28 9.46
N ILE A 187 3.80 5.67 8.84
CA ILE A 187 3.59 4.75 7.74
C ILE A 187 3.42 3.38 8.37
N TRP A 188 2.18 2.90 8.38
CA TRP A 188 1.82 1.57 8.85
C TRP A 188 2.42 0.51 7.92
N ASN A 189 2.74 -0.67 8.45
CA ASN A 189 3.21 -1.81 7.63
C ASN A 189 2.22 -2.20 6.54
N PHE A 190 0.94 -1.87 6.73
CA PHE A 190 -0.09 -2.58 6.01
C PHE A 190 -0.59 -1.91 4.76
N ILE A 191 -0.51 -0.58 4.62
CA ILE A 191 -1.13 0.11 3.49
C ILE A 191 -0.43 1.46 3.33
N GLY A 192 -0.04 1.80 2.10
CA GLY A 192 0.26 3.19 1.76
C GLY A 192 -0.96 4.05 2.10
N GLU A 193 -0.78 5.01 3.01
CA GLU A 193 -1.80 5.98 3.42
C GLU A 193 -3.17 5.36 3.82
N VAL A 194 -3.20 4.56 4.90
CA VAL A 194 -4.46 4.49 5.69
C VAL A 194 -4.66 5.87 6.31
N THR A 195 -5.56 6.65 5.73
CA THR A 195 -6.16 7.78 6.42
C THR A 195 -7.07 7.24 7.51
N LEU A 196 -6.56 7.24 8.75
CA LEU A 196 -7.34 6.85 9.92
C LEU A 196 -8.19 8.05 10.36
N PRO A 197 -9.38 7.84 10.94
CA PRO A 197 -10.17 8.95 11.49
C PRO A 197 -9.30 9.79 12.45
N GLY A 198 -9.10 11.08 12.15
CA GLY A 198 -8.23 11.96 12.92
C GLY A 198 -6.78 12.08 12.43
N ASP A 199 -6.57 12.10 11.11
CA ASP A 199 -5.28 12.33 10.42
C ASP A 199 -4.63 13.71 10.64
N ASP A 200 -5.08 14.47 11.63
CA ASP A 200 -4.29 15.57 12.15
C ASP A 200 -3.09 14.99 12.93
N GLN A 201 -2.05 14.61 12.18
CA GLN A 201 -0.86 13.94 12.70
C GLN A 201 0.17 14.97 13.19
N THR A 202 -0.28 15.88 14.06
CA THR A 202 0.53 16.97 14.62
C THR A 202 0.70 16.81 16.12
N VAL A 203 1.94 16.91 16.60
CA VAL A 203 2.25 16.97 18.02
C VAL A 203 2.44 18.43 18.42
N GLU A 204 1.53 18.94 19.24
CA GLU A 204 1.63 20.28 19.84
C GLU A 204 2.23 20.20 21.22
N ARG A 205 3.23 21.05 21.49
CA ARG A 205 3.78 21.19 22.84
C ARG A 205 3.25 22.45 23.50
N GLN A 206 2.44 22.30 24.54
CA GLN A 206 2.10 23.41 25.43
C GLN A 206 3.32 23.80 26.28
N ARG A 207 3.60 25.11 26.35
CA ARG A 207 4.61 25.65 27.26
C ARG A 207 4.06 25.48 28.68
N LYS A 208 4.64 24.59 29.50
CA LYS A 208 4.43 24.70 30.95
C LYS A 208 4.98 26.06 31.34
N GLY A 209 4.10 26.96 31.77
CA GLY A 209 4.49 28.28 32.27
C GLY A 209 5.56 28.11 33.33
N ARG A 210 6.60 28.94 33.28
CA ARG A 210 7.46 29.14 34.44
C ARG A 210 6.54 29.68 35.54
N THR A 211 6.23 28.86 36.55
CA THR A 211 5.75 29.37 37.82
C THR A 211 6.79 30.38 38.29
N ALA A 212 6.33 31.61 38.51
CA ALA A 212 7.14 32.72 39.00
C ALA A 212 7.66 32.45 40.42
#